data_AF-A0A0R1V4L3-F1
#
_entry.id   AF-A0A0R1V4L3-F1
#
_cell.length_a   1.000
_cell.length_b   1.000
_cell.length_c   1.000
_cell.angle_alpha   90.00
_cell.angle_beta   90.00
_cell.angle_gamma   90.00
#
_symmetry.space_group_name_H-M   'P 1'
#
loop_
_entity.id
_entity.type
_entity.pdbx_description
1 polymer ?
#
loop_
_entity_poly.entity_id
_entity_poly.type
_entity_poly.pdbx_seq_one_letter_code
_entity_poly.pdbx_strand_id
1 'polypeptide(L)'
;MGMKIISMLLVAILLLGNLRGWEQKLVNPKKQKVKVLDRLTTAYSETANIEEFITKINSASCLGFIFYFLSLLIVAFNVNDKISIVVAIGIIVIEVAEAFVRTGRNEYMKNAGKTKNEVLEATVNEGYQIKFIAVELIETIAFVYLIVMLFQSL
;
A
#
# COMPACT_ATOMS: atom_id res chain seq x y z
N MET A 1 14.06 -25.06 -2.82
CA MET A 1 13.58 -24.68 -4.16
C MET A 1 12.12 -24.21 -4.15
N GLY A 2 11.15 -25.01 -3.68
CA GLY A 2 9.72 -24.62 -3.67
C GLY A 2 9.39 -23.30 -2.95
N MET A 3 9.94 -23.07 -1.76
CA MET A 3 9.69 -21.83 -0.99
C MET A 3 10.27 -20.57 -1.65
N LYS A 4 11.34 -20.69 -2.44
CA LYS A 4 11.93 -19.57 -3.19
C LYS A 4 11.04 -19.15 -4.36
N ILE A 5 10.43 -20.13 -5.04
CA ILE A 5 9.43 -19.86 -6.09
C ILE A 5 8.22 -19.14 -5.52
N ILE A 6 7.70 -19.61 -4.37
CA ILE A 6 6.59 -18.93 -3.67
C ILE A 6 6.98 -17.50 -3.29
N SER A 7 8.18 -17.30 -2.74
CA SER A 7 8.67 -15.96 -2.36
C SER A 7 8.76 -15.02 -3.57
N MET A 8 9.25 -15.49 -4.71
CA MET A 8 9.29 -14.70 -5.94
C MET A 8 7.89 -14.32 -6.43
N LEU A 9 6.93 -15.25 -6.39
CA LEU A 9 5.54 -14.96 -6.76
C LEU A 9 4.92 -13.90 -5.85
N LEU A 10 5.18 -13.97 -4.54
CA LEU A 10 4.71 -12.98 -3.58
C LEU A 10 5.28 -11.59 -3.88
N VAL A 11 6.60 -11.46 -4.07
CA VAL A 11 7.21 -10.16 -4.43
C VAL A 11 6.71 -9.67 -5.79
N ALA A 12 6.51 -10.56 -6.76
CA ALA A 12 5.97 -10.19 -8.07
C ALA A 12 4.54 -9.64 -7.97
N ILE A 13 3.69 -10.19 -7.11
CA ILE A 13 2.34 -9.66 -6.85
C ILE A 13 2.43 -8.25 -6.25
N LEU A 14 3.31 -8.04 -5.27
CA LEU A 14 3.54 -6.72 -4.67
C LEU A 14 4.04 -5.71 -5.70
N LEU A 15 5.02 -6.10 -6.53
CA LEU A 15 5.56 -5.29 -7.61
C LEU A 15 4.48 -4.91 -8.63
N LEU A 16 3.65 -5.84 -9.06
CA LEU A 16 2.54 -5.57 -9.97
C LEU A 16 1.52 -4.59 -9.35
N GLY A 17 1.29 -4.68 -8.05
CA GLY A 17 0.49 -3.71 -7.30
C GLY A 17 1.03 -2.29 -7.44
N ASN A 18 2.32 -2.10 -7.13
CA ASN A 18 2.98 -0.80 -7.23
C ASN A 18 3.00 -0.28 -8.66
N LEU A 19 3.37 -1.10 -9.65
CA LEU A 19 3.39 -0.70 -11.07
C LEU A 19 2.02 -0.24 -11.58
N ARG A 20 0.92 -0.89 -11.15
CA ARG A 20 -0.44 -0.43 -11.46
C ARG A 20 -0.76 0.91 -10.81
N GLY A 21 -0.24 1.15 -9.60
CA GLY A 21 -0.31 2.46 -8.94
C GLY A 21 0.39 3.55 -9.76
N TRP A 22 1.60 3.27 -10.24
CA TRP A 22 2.37 4.15 -11.12
C TRP A 22 1.63 4.50 -12.41
N GLU A 23 1.12 3.49 -13.11
CA GLU A 23 0.37 3.69 -14.35
C GLU A 23 -0.82 4.64 -14.15
N GLN A 24 -1.54 4.48 -13.03
CA GLN A 24 -2.68 5.34 -12.68
C GLN A 24 -2.26 6.78 -12.36
N LYS A 25 -1.08 6.98 -11.78
CA LYS A 25 -0.59 8.31 -11.38
C LYS A 25 0.09 9.06 -12.52
N LEU A 26 0.76 8.37 -13.45
CA LEU A 26 1.54 9.00 -14.52
C LEU A 26 0.77 9.22 -15.82
N VAL A 27 -0.09 8.28 -16.24
CA VAL A 27 -0.66 8.29 -17.60
C VAL A 27 -1.81 9.29 -17.75
N ASN A 28 -2.66 9.45 -16.73
CA ASN A 28 -3.72 10.47 -16.73
C ASN A 28 -4.23 10.76 -15.30
N PRO A 29 -3.45 11.49 -14.47
CA PRO A 29 -3.73 11.62 -13.04
C PRO A 29 -5.10 12.21 -12.75
N LYS A 30 -5.55 13.21 -13.53
CA LYS A 30 -6.86 13.85 -13.34
C LYS A 30 -8.01 12.87 -13.58
N LYS A 31 -7.98 12.14 -14.70
CA LYS A 31 -9.02 11.15 -15.05
C LYS A 31 -9.04 9.99 -14.06
N GLN A 32 -7.87 9.52 -13.64
CA GLN A 32 -7.76 8.40 -12.71
C GLN A 32 -8.22 8.79 -11.30
N LYS A 33 -7.91 10.01 -10.86
CA LYS A 33 -8.38 10.55 -9.58
C LYS A 33 -9.92 10.53 -9.47
N VAL A 34 -10.63 10.98 -10.51
CA VAL A 34 -12.09 10.92 -10.57
C VAL A 34 -12.58 9.47 -10.51
N LYS A 35 -11.98 8.59 -11.31
CA LYS A 35 -12.36 7.17 -11.34
C LYS A 35 -12.17 6.45 -10.00
N VAL A 36 -11.09 6.76 -9.28
CA VAL A 36 -10.83 6.20 -7.94
C VAL A 36 -11.81 6.76 -6.93
N LEU A 37 -12.09 8.07 -6.97
CA LEU A 37 -13.09 8.71 -6.13
C LEU A 37 -14.48 8.08 -6.32
N ASP A 38 -14.91 7.89 -7.57
CA ASP A 38 -16.19 7.26 -7.89
C ASP A 38 -16.25 5.83 -7.33
N ARG A 39 -15.20 5.03 -7.54
CA ARG A 39 -15.12 3.65 -7.03
C ARG A 39 -15.22 3.58 -5.52
N LEU A 40 -14.49 4.44 -4.80
CA LEU A 40 -14.55 4.49 -3.34
C LEU A 40 -15.93 5.00 -2.88
N THR A 41 -16.50 5.98 -3.55
CA THR A 41 -17.85 6.47 -3.26
C THR A 41 -18.89 5.37 -3.40
N THR A 42 -18.80 4.54 -4.45
CA THR A 42 -19.66 3.37 -4.65
C THR A 42 -19.38 2.27 -3.62
N ALA A 43 -18.12 1.90 -3.40
CA ALA A 43 -17.75 0.83 -2.46
C ALA A 43 -18.19 1.10 -1.03
N TYR A 44 -18.33 2.37 -0.67
CA TYR A 44 -18.75 2.80 0.65
C TYR A 44 -20.13 3.45 0.65
N SER A 45 -20.94 3.36 -0.40
CA SER A 45 -22.24 4.05 -0.49
C SER A 45 -23.19 3.68 0.66
N GLU A 46 -23.14 2.43 1.11
CA GLU A 46 -23.98 1.86 2.16
C GLU A 46 -23.60 2.27 3.58
N THR A 47 -22.46 2.94 3.80
CA THR A 47 -22.06 3.36 5.16
C THR A 47 -22.97 4.48 5.64
N ALA A 48 -23.68 4.26 6.75
CA ALA A 48 -24.69 5.18 7.26
C ALA A 48 -24.11 6.51 7.77
N ASN A 49 -22.88 6.48 8.30
CA ASN A 49 -22.21 7.65 8.85
C ASN A 49 -20.68 7.59 8.64
N ILE A 50 -19.98 8.66 9.04
CA ILE A 50 -18.52 8.79 8.91
C ILE A 50 -17.75 7.78 9.78
N GLU A 51 -18.28 7.39 10.93
CA GLU A 51 -17.65 6.43 11.84
C GLU A 51 -17.56 5.04 11.20
N GLU A 52 -18.67 4.57 10.65
CA GLU A 52 -18.73 3.30 9.93
C GLU A 52 -17.80 3.31 8.71
N PHE A 53 -17.77 4.44 7.99
CA PHE A 53 -16.89 4.64 6.85
C PHE A 53 -15.39 4.54 7.22
N ILE A 54 -14.95 5.28 8.25
CA ILE A 54 -13.56 5.25 8.72
C ILE A 54 -13.19 3.86 9.22
N THR A 55 -14.10 3.20 9.94
CA THR A 55 -13.89 1.84 10.45
C THR A 55 -13.66 0.86 9.31
N LYS A 56 -14.49 0.90 8.24
CA LYS A 56 -14.30 0.02 7.08
C LYS A 56 -13.01 0.30 6.33
N ILE A 57 -12.65 1.58 6.11
CA ILE A 57 -11.38 1.94 5.45
C ILE A 57 -10.17 1.48 6.25
N ASN A 58 -10.18 1.70 7.57
CA ASN A 58 -9.08 1.29 8.44
C ASN A 58 -8.97 -0.25 8.48
N SER A 59 -10.10 -0.96 8.50
CA SER A 59 -10.13 -2.42 8.45
C SER A 59 -9.58 -2.96 7.14
N ALA A 60 -9.99 -2.39 6.00
CA ALA A 60 -9.48 -2.78 4.68
C ALA A 60 -7.97 -2.51 4.55
N SER A 61 -7.50 -1.36 5.07
CA SER A 61 -6.07 -1.01 5.09
C SER A 61 -5.28 -1.97 5.98
N CYS A 62 -5.80 -2.31 7.16
CA CYS A 62 -5.18 -3.27 8.07
C CYS A 62 -5.06 -4.67 7.46
N LEU A 63 -6.11 -5.14 6.80
CA LEU A 63 -6.10 -6.44 6.12
C LEU A 63 -5.08 -6.46 4.97
N GLY A 64 -5.04 -5.39 4.16
CA GLY A 64 -4.01 -5.22 3.13
C GLY A 64 -2.58 -5.26 3.71
N PHE A 65 -2.36 -4.54 4.81
CA PHE A 65 -1.09 -4.52 5.52
C PHE A 65 -0.69 -5.92 6.04
N ILE A 66 -1.63 -6.70 6.61
CA ILE A 66 -1.35 -8.07 7.09
C ILE A 66 -0.84 -8.95 5.94
N PHE A 67 -1.49 -8.92 4.78
CA PHE A 67 -1.05 -9.71 3.62
C PHE A 67 0.31 -9.27 3.11
N TYR A 68 0.55 -7.96 3.08
CA TYR A 68 1.83 -7.38 2.68
C TYR A 68 2.95 -7.78 3.64
N PHE A 69 2.73 -7.64 4.95
CA PHE A 69 3.65 -8.01 6.02
C PHE A 69 4.03 -9.49 5.95
N LEU A 70 3.03 -10.38 5.87
CA LEU A 70 3.28 -11.83 5.77
C LEU A 70 4.08 -12.18 4.53
N SER A 71 3.80 -11.52 3.40
CA SER A 71 4.54 -11.71 2.15
C SER A 71 6.01 -11.35 2.31
N LEU A 72 6.30 -10.17 2.86
CA LEU A 72 7.69 -9.73 3.09
C LEU A 72 8.41 -10.55 4.15
N LEU A 73 7.71 -11.02 5.18
CA LEU A 73 8.29 -11.90 6.19
C LEU A 73 8.73 -13.23 5.57
N ILE A 74 7.89 -13.85 4.74
CA ILE A 74 8.25 -15.06 3.99
C ILE A 74 9.47 -14.81 3.11
N VAL A 75 9.49 -13.68 2.40
CA VAL A 75 10.62 -13.29 1.54
C VAL A 75 11.91 -13.12 2.35
N ALA A 76 11.85 -12.44 3.49
CA ALA A 76 13.00 -12.21 4.38
C ALA A 76 13.64 -13.53 4.86
N PHE A 77 12.84 -14.57 5.14
CA PHE A 77 13.37 -15.89 5.50
C PHE A 77 13.93 -16.71 4.33
N ASN A 78 13.65 -16.30 3.09
CA ASN A 78 14.06 -17.03 1.88
C ASN A 78 15.18 -16.34 1.10
N VAL A 79 15.44 -15.06 1.35
CA VAL A 79 16.62 -14.35 0.87
C VAL A 79 17.82 -14.72 1.74
N ASN A 80 18.92 -15.14 1.10
CA ASN A 80 20.08 -15.70 1.81
C ASN A 80 21.18 -14.66 2.05
N ASP A 81 20.82 -13.39 2.21
CA ASP A 81 21.75 -12.29 2.41
C ASP A 81 21.19 -11.23 3.39
N LYS A 82 22.09 -10.62 4.15
CA LYS A 82 21.73 -9.66 5.21
C LYS A 82 21.12 -8.37 4.66
N ILE A 83 21.50 -7.95 3.46
CA ILE A 83 21.03 -6.69 2.86
C ILE A 83 19.57 -6.82 2.49
N SER A 84 19.18 -7.91 1.82
CA SER A 84 17.78 -8.20 1.47
C SER A 84 16.87 -8.30 2.69
N ILE A 85 17.35 -8.90 3.79
CA ILE A 85 16.60 -8.94 5.05
C ILE A 85 16.35 -7.52 5.58
N VAL A 86 17.39 -6.68 5.60
CA VAL A 86 17.27 -5.27 6.04
C VAL A 86 16.34 -4.49 5.13
N VAL A 87 16.40 -4.71 3.81
CA VAL A 87 15.48 -4.10 2.84
C VAL A 87 14.04 -4.50 3.13
N ALA A 88 13.76 -5.80 3.30
CA ALA A 88 12.41 -6.29 3.59
C ALA A 88 11.85 -5.70 4.92
N ILE A 89 12.67 -5.67 5.98
CA ILE A 89 12.30 -5.04 7.25
C ILE A 89 12.07 -3.53 7.09
N GLY A 90 12.92 -2.85 6.33
CA GLY A 90 12.80 -1.41 6.06
C GLY A 90 11.48 -1.05 5.39
N ILE A 91 11.07 -1.84 4.39
CA ILE A 91 9.76 -1.67 3.74
C ILE A 91 8.62 -1.85 4.75
N ILE A 92 8.67 -2.91 5.58
CA ILE A 92 7.65 -3.14 6.62
C ILE A 92 7.54 -1.94 7.57
N VAL A 93 8.65 -1.37 8.01
CA VAL A 93 8.66 -0.22 8.92
C VAL A 93 8.02 1.01 8.27
N ILE A 94 8.32 1.26 6.99
CA ILE A 94 7.73 2.38 6.24
C ILE A 94 6.21 2.21 6.15
N GLU A 95 5.73 1.03 5.76
CA GLU A 95 4.30 0.72 5.63
C GLU A 95 3.55 0.84 6.96
N VAL A 96 4.16 0.39 8.06
CA VAL A 96 3.61 0.58 9.41
C VAL A 96 3.47 2.07 9.72
N ALA A 97 4.52 2.86 9.46
CA ALA A 97 4.49 4.30 9.71
C ALA A 97 3.40 5.00 8.88
N GLU A 98 3.25 4.63 7.61
CA GLU A 98 2.19 5.15 6.75
C GLU A 98 0.79 4.78 7.27
N ALA A 99 0.59 3.53 7.69
CA ALA A 99 -0.68 3.08 8.26
C ALA A 99 -1.05 3.91 9.50
N PHE A 100 -0.11 4.13 10.42
CA PHE A 100 -0.33 4.96 11.60
C PHE A 100 -0.69 6.41 11.25
N VAL A 101 0.03 7.02 10.30
CA VAL A 101 -0.27 8.38 9.83
C VAL A 101 -1.67 8.45 9.21
N ARG A 102 -2.04 7.47 8.39
CA ARG A 102 -3.33 7.42 7.68
C ARG A 102 -4.50 7.23 8.66
N THR A 103 -4.36 6.33 9.63
CA THR A 103 -5.35 6.12 10.70
C THR A 103 -5.49 7.38 11.57
N GLY A 104 -4.37 7.96 12.01
CA GLY A 104 -4.38 9.19 12.82
C GLY A 104 -5.04 10.38 12.10
N ARG A 105 -4.77 10.55 10.80
CA ARG A 105 -5.42 11.57 9.97
C ARG A 105 -6.93 11.35 9.87
N ASN A 106 -7.38 10.12 9.61
CA ASN A 106 -8.80 9.81 9.49
C ASN A 106 -9.56 10.08 10.80
N GLU A 107 -8.98 9.68 11.94
CA GLU A 107 -9.51 9.97 13.27
C GLU A 107 -9.55 11.47 13.58
N TYR A 108 -8.51 12.22 13.22
CA TYR A 108 -8.51 13.68 13.34
C TYR A 108 -9.63 14.33 12.52
N MET A 109 -9.81 13.92 11.27
CA MET A 109 -10.88 14.49 10.40
C MET A 109 -12.27 14.19 10.97
N LYS A 110 -12.48 13.00 11.52
CA LYS A 110 -13.70 12.64 12.24
C LYS A 110 -13.96 13.61 13.41
N ASN A 111 -12.96 13.78 14.27
CA ASN A 111 -13.07 14.61 15.47
C ASN A 111 -13.23 16.10 15.15
N ALA A 112 -12.75 16.54 13.98
CA ALA A 112 -12.94 17.89 13.45
C ALA A 112 -14.32 18.11 12.77
N GLY A 113 -15.22 17.13 12.82
CA GLY A 113 -16.56 17.24 12.24
C GLY A 113 -16.59 17.23 10.72
N LYS A 114 -15.57 16.66 10.06
CA LYS A 114 -15.52 16.57 8.60
C LYS A 114 -16.58 15.62 8.06
N THR A 115 -17.00 15.86 6.83
CA THR A 115 -17.93 14.98 6.11
C THR A 115 -17.22 13.78 5.50
N LYS A 116 -17.98 12.74 5.18
CA LYS A 116 -17.49 11.56 4.46
C LYS A 116 -16.80 11.92 3.14
N ASN A 117 -17.37 12.85 2.38
CA ASN A 117 -16.82 13.28 1.09
C ASN A 117 -15.46 13.97 1.26
N GLU A 118 -15.30 14.81 2.30
CA GLU A 118 -14.00 15.43 2.60
C GLU A 118 -12.94 14.38 2.97
N VAL A 119 -13.28 13.35 3.74
CA VAL A 119 -12.34 12.25 4.05
C VAL A 119 -12.01 11.41 2.82
N LEU A 120 -12.99 11.15 1.95
CA LEU A 120 -12.78 10.47 0.66
C LEU A 120 -11.81 11.26 -0.23
N GLU A 121 -12.06 12.55 -0.42
CA GLU A 121 -11.19 13.41 -1.22
C GLU A 121 -9.78 13.48 -0.65
N ALA A 122 -9.63 13.60 0.69
CA ALA A 122 -8.33 13.58 1.33
C ALA A 122 -7.59 12.26 1.09
N THR A 123 -8.28 11.12 1.19
CA THR A 123 -7.72 9.78 0.94
C THR A 123 -7.25 9.62 -0.50
N VAL A 124 -8.03 10.08 -1.47
CA VAL A 124 -7.62 10.05 -2.87
C VAL A 124 -6.45 10.99 -3.10
N ASN A 125 -6.52 12.23 -2.61
CA ASN A 125 -5.47 13.25 -2.79
C ASN A 125 -4.12 12.81 -2.24
N GLU A 126 -4.13 12.11 -1.11
CA GLU A 126 -2.93 11.60 -0.46
C GLU A 126 -2.08 10.73 -1.39
N GLY A 127 -2.71 9.80 -2.14
CA GLY A 127 -2.02 8.92 -3.08
C GLY A 127 -1.33 9.66 -4.24
N TYR A 128 -1.69 10.92 -4.52
CA TYR A 128 -1.05 11.75 -5.55
C TYR A 128 -0.04 12.76 -5.00
N GLN A 129 0.24 12.73 -3.68
CA GLN A 129 1.29 13.58 -3.11
C GLN A 129 2.68 13.05 -3.48
N ILE A 130 3.63 13.96 -3.69
CA ILE A 130 5.01 13.64 -4.05
C ILE A 130 5.64 12.65 -3.06
N LYS A 131 5.36 12.79 -1.75
CA LYS A 131 5.89 11.89 -0.73
C LYS A 131 5.49 10.42 -0.97
N PHE A 132 4.23 10.17 -1.33
CA PHE A 132 3.71 8.83 -1.58
C PHE A 132 4.26 8.26 -2.89
N ILE A 133 4.37 9.11 -3.91
CA ILE A 133 5.00 8.73 -5.18
C ILE A 133 6.46 8.33 -4.96
N ALA A 134 7.19 9.06 -4.11
CA ALA A 134 8.58 8.73 -3.80
C ALA A 134 8.70 7.41 -3.01
N VAL A 135 7.82 7.17 -2.03
CA VAL A 135 7.80 5.91 -1.27
C VAL A 135 7.52 4.72 -2.19
N GLU A 136 6.46 4.78 -3.00
CA GLU A 136 6.13 3.73 -3.97
C GLU A 136 7.27 3.47 -4.97
N LEU A 137 8.13 4.46 -5.24
CA LEU A 137 9.28 4.31 -6.15
C LEU A 137 10.36 3.49 -5.48
N ILE A 138 10.68 3.85 -4.24
CA ILE A 138 11.67 3.16 -3.41
C ILE A 138 11.25 1.71 -3.21
N GLU A 139 9.97 1.45 -2.93
CA GLU A 139 9.43 0.11 -2.81
C GLU A 139 9.50 -0.67 -4.12
N THR A 140 9.15 -0.05 -5.24
CA THR A 140 9.24 -0.69 -6.56
C THR A 140 10.68 -1.15 -6.84
N ILE A 141 11.67 -0.29 -6.57
CA ILE A 141 13.09 -0.61 -6.71
C ILE A 141 13.49 -1.74 -5.76
N ALA A 142 13.04 -1.67 -4.50
CA ALA A 142 13.34 -2.67 -3.50
C ALA A 142 12.75 -4.05 -3.85
N PHE A 143 11.54 -4.11 -4.41
CA PHE A 143 10.94 -5.35 -4.87
C PHE A 143 11.67 -5.95 -6.06
N VAL A 144 12.09 -5.13 -7.04
CA VAL A 144 12.93 -5.59 -8.15
C VAL A 144 14.24 -6.17 -7.61
N TYR A 145 14.87 -5.49 -6.66
CA TYR A 145 16.08 -5.98 -5.99
C TYR A 145 15.84 -7.33 -5.30
N LEU A 146 14.78 -7.47 -4.50
CA LEU A 146 14.45 -8.72 -3.81
C LEU A 146 14.19 -9.88 -4.79
N ILE A 147 13.54 -9.62 -5.93
CA ILE A 147 13.34 -10.63 -6.98
C ILE A 147 14.68 -11.09 -7.55
N VAL A 148 15.59 -10.17 -7.87
CA VAL A 148 16.93 -10.51 -8.39
C VAL A 148 17.70 -11.35 -7.38
N MET A 149 17.68 -10.99 -6.10
CA MET A 149 18.37 -11.72 -5.04
C MET A 149 17.77 -13.12 -4.82
N LEU A 150 16.44 -13.23 -4.84
CA LEU A 150 15.77 -14.53 -4.79
C LEU A 150 16.17 -15.41 -5.99
N PHE A 151 16.22 -14.83 -7.19
CA PHE A 151 16.60 -15.55 -8.41
C PHE A 151 18.05 -16.04 -8.38
N GLN A 152 18.99 -15.21 -7.94
CA GLN A 152 20.40 -15.59 -7.78
C GLN A 152 20.62 -16.72 -6.76
N SER A 153 19.66 -16.87 -5.83
CA SER A 153 19.73 -17.89 -4.79
C SER A 153 19.08 -19.22 -5.18
N LEU A 154 18.36 -19.30 -6.31
CA LEU A 154 17.74 -20.55 -6.81
C LEU A 154 18.78 -21.62 -7.10
#